data_AF-A0A359MXG9-F1
#
_entry.id   AF-A0A359MXG9-F1
#
_cell.length_a   1.000
_cell.length_b   1.000
_cell.length_c   1.000
_cell.angle_alpha   90.00
_cell.angle_beta   90.00
_cell.angle_gamma   90.00
#
_symmetry.space_group_name_H-M   'P 1'
#
loop_
_entity.id
_entity.type
_entity.pdbx_description
1 polymer ?
#
loop_
_entity_poly.entity_id
_entity_poly.type
_entity_poly.pdbx_seq_one_letter_code
_entity_poly.pdbx_strand_id
1 'polypeptide(L)'
;AQVDSDFVMVVDANLAAKKTDRVMTKDLTYAVTKAGSDYIVDLTLKYRNDGVFDDFTTRYRSYMRVYVPTGSELLDSSGFLTNDRYLGGEPTTAITSQAPDVNKTIFEGFISVEPKTEDTITLRYRLPRTIADQITAGQYTLYWEKQAGTDNVTSTVEFDVGDKVKQASTLDESAEIDNTKVHFTSQLLRDLQLTIELK
;
A
#
# COMPACT_ATOMS: atom_id res chain seq x y z
N ALA A 1 14.19 2.97 -0.35
CA ALA A 1 15.11 4.02 -0.88
C ALA A 1 14.70 5.42 -0.41
N GLN A 2 15.63 6.39 -0.33
CA GLN A 2 15.26 7.81 -0.17
C GLN A 2 14.93 8.38 -1.55
N VAL A 3 13.67 8.73 -1.76
CA VAL A 3 13.14 9.30 -3.00
C VAL A 3 12.32 10.54 -2.64
N ASP A 4 12.35 11.54 -3.53
CA ASP A 4 11.61 12.80 -3.37
C ASP A 4 10.22 12.77 -4.05
N SER A 5 9.82 11.61 -4.55
CA SER A 5 8.53 11.37 -5.22
C SER A 5 7.56 10.60 -4.30
N ASP A 6 6.36 10.29 -4.79
CA ASP A 6 5.43 9.48 -4.03
C ASP A 6 6.00 8.06 -3.83
N PHE A 7 5.65 7.46 -2.71
CA PHE A 7 6.27 6.22 -2.25
C PHE A 7 5.28 5.35 -1.48
N VAL A 8 5.32 4.05 -1.73
CA VAL A 8 4.64 3.08 -0.87
C VAL A 8 5.47 1.82 -0.71
N MET A 9 5.57 1.34 0.52
CA MET A 9 6.08 0.02 0.83
C MET A 9 5.23 -0.59 1.92
N VAL A 10 4.68 -1.77 1.65
CA VAL A 10 3.92 -2.54 2.65
C VAL A 10 4.82 -3.65 3.16
N VAL A 11 5.07 -3.66 4.48
CA VAL A 11 5.94 -4.63 5.14
C VAL A 11 5.14 -5.38 6.20
N ASP A 12 5.16 -6.70 6.09
CA ASP A 12 4.62 -7.61 7.09
C ASP A 12 5.74 -8.27 7.90
N ALA A 13 5.65 -8.13 9.23
CA ALA A 13 6.44 -8.91 10.16
C ALA A 13 5.58 -10.05 10.72
N ASN A 14 5.64 -11.24 10.12
CA ASN A 14 4.92 -12.41 10.61
C ASN A 14 5.43 -12.84 12.01
N LEU A 15 4.52 -12.84 12.99
CA LEU A 15 4.79 -13.12 14.39
C LEU A 15 4.39 -14.55 14.83
N ALA A 16 3.84 -15.37 13.92
CA ALA A 16 3.39 -16.73 14.22
C ALA A 16 4.48 -17.82 14.09
N ALA A 17 5.70 -17.46 13.69
CA ALA A 17 6.86 -18.37 13.51
C ALA A 17 6.59 -19.60 12.61
N LYS A 18 5.57 -19.51 11.75
CA LYS A 18 5.12 -20.56 10.81
C LYS A 18 5.34 -20.10 9.37
N LYS A 19 5.20 -21.01 8.40
CA LYS A 19 5.37 -20.72 6.96
C LYS A 19 4.10 -20.17 6.31
N THR A 20 3.23 -19.51 7.09
CA THR A 20 1.92 -19.00 6.65
C THR A 20 2.05 -18.03 5.48
N ASP A 21 3.13 -17.23 5.39
CA ASP A 21 3.35 -16.33 4.24
C ASP A 21 3.27 -17.04 2.88
N ARG A 22 3.61 -18.34 2.81
CA ARG A 22 3.58 -19.13 1.56
C ARG A 22 2.17 -19.40 1.04
N VAL A 23 1.17 -19.30 1.90
CA VAL A 23 -0.25 -19.55 1.56
C VAL A 23 -1.07 -18.27 1.61
N MET A 24 -0.41 -17.11 1.72
CA MET A 24 -1.06 -15.82 1.60
C MET A 24 -1.11 -15.39 0.14
N THR A 25 -2.28 -14.89 -0.27
CA THR A 25 -2.43 -14.10 -1.49
C THR A 25 -2.76 -12.66 -1.08
N LYS A 26 -2.06 -11.70 -1.68
CA LYS A 26 -2.19 -10.28 -1.35
C LYS A 26 -2.53 -9.50 -2.61
N ASP A 27 -3.65 -8.77 -2.58
CA ASP A 27 -4.06 -7.86 -3.65
C ASP A 27 -4.09 -6.44 -3.09
N LEU A 28 -3.17 -5.61 -3.56
CA LEU A 28 -2.93 -4.27 -3.03
C LEU A 28 -3.34 -3.23 -4.09
N THR A 29 -4.21 -2.30 -3.72
CA THR A 29 -4.69 -1.24 -4.60
C THR A 29 -4.30 0.12 -4.04
N TYR A 30 -3.60 0.92 -4.83
CA TYR A 30 -3.18 2.29 -4.51
C TYR A 30 -3.94 3.28 -5.41
N ALA A 31 -4.96 3.92 -4.86
CA ALA A 31 -5.81 4.85 -5.61
C ALA A 31 -5.53 6.30 -5.22
N VAL A 32 -5.13 7.14 -6.18
CA VAL A 32 -4.88 8.58 -5.98
C VAL A 32 -6.02 9.39 -6.58
N THR A 33 -6.62 10.27 -5.77
CA THR A 33 -7.66 11.20 -6.21
C THR A 33 -7.38 12.62 -5.73
N LYS A 34 -7.92 13.61 -6.45
CA LYS A 34 -7.89 15.01 -6.02
C LYS A 34 -9.11 15.33 -5.15
N ALA A 35 -8.89 15.95 -3.99
CA ALA A 35 -9.94 16.41 -3.09
C ALA A 35 -9.71 17.90 -2.76
N GLY A 36 -10.37 18.79 -3.52
CA GLY A 36 -10.13 20.23 -3.40
C GLY A 36 -8.71 20.60 -3.83
N SER A 37 -7.92 21.11 -2.89
CA SER A 37 -6.49 21.41 -3.09
C SER A 37 -5.55 20.29 -2.67
N ASP A 38 -6.08 19.22 -2.07
CA ASP A 38 -5.31 18.09 -1.57
C ASP A 38 -5.37 16.92 -2.55
N TYR A 39 -4.41 16.00 -2.39
CA TYR A 39 -4.40 14.71 -3.07
C TYR A 39 -4.48 13.61 -2.02
N ILE A 40 -5.45 12.71 -2.20
CA ILE A 40 -5.80 11.67 -1.24
C ILE A 40 -5.46 10.32 -1.85
N VAL A 41 -4.84 9.48 -1.03
CA VAL A 41 -4.64 8.07 -1.34
C VAL A 41 -5.64 7.24 -0.56
N ASP A 42 -6.34 6.37 -1.27
CA ASP A 42 -7.07 5.24 -0.71
C ASP A 42 -6.26 3.96 -1.00
N LEU A 43 -5.53 3.47 0.01
CA LEU A 43 -4.75 2.24 -0.06
C LEU A 43 -5.58 1.09 0.52
N THR A 44 -5.90 0.12 -0.33
CA THR A 44 -6.67 -1.08 0.04
C THR A 44 -5.79 -2.31 -0.05
N LEU A 45 -5.74 -3.09 1.01
CA LEU A 45 -4.87 -4.25 1.15
C LEU A 45 -5.75 -5.48 1.45
N LYS A 46 -6.00 -6.32 0.45
CA LYS A 46 -6.79 -7.55 0.60
C LYS A 46 -5.86 -8.73 0.85
N TYR A 47 -6.06 -9.39 1.98
CA TYR A 47 -5.22 -10.48 2.44
C TYR A 47 -6.07 -11.73 2.55
N ARG A 48 -5.78 -12.72 1.70
CA ARG A 48 -6.45 -14.02 1.73
C ARG A 48 -5.49 -15.09 2.24
N ASN A 49 -5.92 -15.82 3.26
CA ASN A 49 -5.19 -16.96 3.79
C ASN A 49 -5.75 -18.26 3.19
N ASP A 50 -5.09 -18.78 2.16
CA ASP A 50 -5.52 -20.00 1.46
C ASP A 50 -5.13 -21.28 2.23
N GLY A 51 -4.47 -21.15 3.39
CA GLY A 51 -4.04 -22.24 4.25
C GLY A 51 -5.14 -22.90 5.08
N VAL A 52 -4.72 -23.80 5.97
CA VAL A 52 -5.54 -24.44 7.01
C VAL A 52 -4.78 -24.41 8.33
N PHE A 53 -5.35 -24.91 9.42
CA PHE A 53 -4.57 -25.16 10.64
C PHE A 53 -3.82 -26.47 10.49
N ASP A 54 -2.49 -26.42 10.42
CA ASP A 54 -1.61 -27.59 10.38
C ASP A 54 -0.22 -27.31 11.00
N ASP A 55 0.73 -28.22 10.79
CA ASP A 55 2.09 -28.13 11.32
C ASP A 55 2.89 -26.95 10.74
N PHE A 56 2.49 -26.39 9.61
CA PHE A 56 3.24 -25.37 8.87
C PHE A 56 2.50 -24.04 8.68
N THR A 57 1.18 -24.05 8.77
CA THR A 57 0.28 -22.93 8.50
C THR A 57 -0.73 -22.76 9.63
N THR A 58 -1.11 -21.51 9.85
CA THR A 58 -2.02 -21.08 10.92
C THR A 58 -2.60 -19.72 10.52
N ARG A 59 -3.31 -19.06 11.44
CA ARG A 59 -3.69 -17.65 11.31
C ARG A 59 -2.50 -16.79 10.92
N TYR A 60 -2.70 -15.91 9.95
CA TYR A 60 -1.69 -14.91 9.59
C TYR A 60 -1.70 -13.81 10.63
N ARG A 61 -0.64 -13.75 11.44
CA ARG A 61 -0.47 -12.79 12.52
C ARG A 61 0.70 -11.91 12.16
N SER A 62 0.45 -10.66 11.81
CA SER A 62 1.49 -9.76 11.33
C SER A 62 1.41 -8.42 12.04
N TYR A 63 2.58 -7.85 12.34
CA TYR A 63 2.68 -6.43 12.57
C TYR A 63 2.99 -5.77 11.22
N MET A 64 2.00 -5.09 10.67
CA MET A 64 2.08 -4.43 9.37
C MET A 64 2.63 -3.02 9.55
N ARG A 65 3.51 -2.62 8.62
CA ARG A 65 4.02 -1.25 8.50
C ARG A 65 3.90 -0.81 7.05
N VAL A 66 3.23 0.31 6.82
CA VAL A 66 3.12 0.96 5.51
C VAL A 66 3.95 2.23 5.55
N TYR A 67 5.03 2.24 4.77
CA TYR A 67 5.92 3.38 4.64
C TYR A 67 5.44 4.25 3.48
N VAL A 68 5.29 5.54 3.74
CA VAL A 68 4.82 6.56 2.79
C VAL A 68 5.71 7.81 2.89
N PRO A 69 5.60 8.79 1.98
CA PRO A 69 6.40 10.01 2.06
C PRO A 69 6.28 10.69 3.42
N THR A 70 7.38 11.26 3.91
CA THR A 70 7.34 12.09 5.12
C THR A 70 6.33 13.22 4.95
N GLY A 71 5.53 13.46 5.99
CA GLY A 71 4.49 14.48 5.98
C GLY A 71 3.14 14.00 5.41
N SER A 72 3.03 12.76 4.93
CA SER A 72 1.73 12.14 4.70
C SER A 72 0.92 12.09 6.00
N GLU A 73 -0.37 12.41 5.93
CA GLU A 73 -1.25 12.53 7.08
C GLU A 73 -2.38 11.48 6.99
N LEU A 74 -2.44 10.58 7.97
CA LEU A 74 -3.51 9.58 8.05
C LEU A 74 -4.84 10.27 8.35
N LEU A 75 -5.84 10.01 7.51
CA LEU A 75 -7.19 10.56 7.65
C LEU A 75 -8.16 9.52 8.21
N ASP A 76 -8.04 8.27 7.75
CA ASP A 76 -8.86 7.16 8.22
C ASP A 76 -8.12 5.82 8.03
N SER A 77 -8.47 4.82 8.83
CA SER A 77 -7.91 3.47 8.68
C SER A 77 -8.83 2.40 9.28
N SER A 78 -8.81 1.20 8.71
CA SER A 78 -9.55 0.05 9.22
C SER A 78 -8.81 -1.27 8.99
N GLY A 79 -9.23 -2.32 9.70
CA GLY A 79 -8.65 -3.67 9.59
C GLY A 79 -7.49 -3.95 10.56
N PHE A 80 -7.10 -2.98 11.39
CA PHE A 80 -6.08 -3.16 12.43
C PHE A 80 -6.70 -3.62 13.76
N LEU A 81 -5.87 -4.27 14.58
CA LEU A 81 -6.24 -4.77 15.90
C LEU A 81 -5.30 -4.21 16.99
N THR A 82 -5.82 -4.07 18.21
CA THR A 82 -5.01 -3.66 19.38
C THR A 82 -3.96 -4.69 19.76
N ASN A 83 -4.22 -5.96 19.43
CA ASN A 83 -3.32 -7.10 19.61
C ASN A 83 -3.78 -8.24 18.68
N ASP A 84 -3.18 -9.41 18.84
CA ASP A 84 -3.66 -10.63 18.22
C ASP A 84 -5.12 -10.97 18.54
N ARG A 85 -5.89 -11.33 17.51
CA ARG A 85 -7.32 -11.69 17.63
C ARG A 85 -7.53 -12.83 18.64
N TYR A 86 -6.64 -13.82 18.67
CA TYR A 86 -6.73 -14.92 19.64
C TYR A 86 -6.34 -14.51 21.07
N LEU A 87 -5.60 -13.41 21.24
CA LEU A 87 -5.29 -12.81 22.54
C LEU A 87 -6.28 -11.70 22.93
N GLY A 88 -7.46 -11.63 22.30
CA GLY A 88 -8.48 -10.62 22.58
C GLY A 88 -8.22 -9.27 21.94
N GLY A 89 -7.51 -9.25 20.80
CA GLY A 89 -7.34 -8.05 19.99
C GLY A 89 -8.67 -7.54 19.45
N GLU A 90 -8.98 -6.28 19.73
CA GLU A 90 -10.19 -5.58 19.30
C GLU A 90 -9.87 -4.66 18.11
N PRO A 91 -10.85 -4.34 17.25
CA PRO A 91 -10.68 -3.39 16.16
C PRO A 91 -10.12 -2.03 16.63
N THR A 92 -9.14 -1.52 15.91
CA THR A 92 -8.53 -0.20 16.14
C THR A 92 -8.11 0.44 14.82
N THR A 93 -7.69 1.69 14.87
CA THR A 93 -7.03 2.39 13.77
C THR A 93 -5.53 2.14 13.77
N ALA A 94 -4.87 2.40 12.65
CA ALA A 94 -3.41 2.39 12.56
C ALA A 94 -2.79 3.45 13.50
N ILE A 95 -1.58 3.16 13.95
CA ILE A 95 -0.71 4.09 14.65
C ILE A 95 0.15 4.79 13.61
N THR A 96 0.33 6.11 13.75
CA THR A 96 1.26 6.89 12.91
C THR A 96 2.58 7.08 13.65
N SER A 97 3.68 6.70 13.02
CA SER A 97 5.04 6.96 13.51
C SER A 97 5.93 7.55 12.41
N GLN A 98 7.14 7.95 12.78
CA GLN A 98 8.12 8.52 11.86
C GLN A 98 9.36 7.63 11.84
N ALA A 99 9.96 7.46 10.67
CA ALA A 99 11.28 6.85 10.51
C ALA A 99 12.26 7.88 9.95
N PRO A 100 12.93 8.66 10.84
CA PRO A 100 13.83 9.73 10.43
C PRO A 100 14.99 9.23 9.56
N ASP A 101 15.52 8.04 9.85
CA ASP A 101 16.68 7.47 9.16
C ASP A 101 16.44 7.18 7.67
N VAL A 102 15.18 7.02 7.26
CA VAL A 102 14.78 6.77 5.87
C VAL A 102 13.85 7.85 5.31
N ASN A 103 13.60 8.90 6.10
CA ASN A 103 12.68 9.99 5.81
C ASN A 103 11.33 9.47 5.29
N LYS A 104 10.59 8.76 6.15
CA LYS A 104 9.23 8.25 5.87
C LYS A 104 8.30 8.47 7.06
N THR A 105 7.02 8.70 6.76
CA THR A 105 5.92 8.45 7.70
C THR A 105 5.55 6.97 7.62
N ILE A 106 5.18 6.38 8.76
CA ILE A 106 4.74 4.99 8.83
C ILE A 106 3.32 4.94 9.40
N PHE A 107 2.45 4.17 8.74
CA PHE A 107 1.19 3.71 9.32
C PHE A 107 1.32 2.25 9.69
N GLU A 108 1.14 1.92 10.96
CA GLU A 108 1.45 0.59 11.48
C GLU A 108 0.42 0.06 12.47
N GLY A 109 0.34 -1.26 12.57
CA GLY A 109 -0.57 -1.91 13.50
C GLY A 109 -0.60 -3.42 13.32
N PHE A 110 -1.29 -4.09 14.25
CA PHE A 110 -1.45 -5.53 14.19
C PHE A 110 -2.57 -5.91 13.22
N ILE A 111 -2.37 -6.96 12.44
CA ILE A 111 -3.39 -7.57 11.57
C ILE A 111 -3.49 -9.07 11.81
N SER A 112 -4.68 -9.62 11.59
CA SER A 112 -4.96 -11.05 11.77
C SER A 112 -5.87 -11.56 10.67
N VAL A 113 -5.45 -12.59 9.93
CA VAL A 113 -6.29 -13.25 8.92
C VAL A 113 -6.40 -14.75 9.21
N GLU A 114 -7.63 -15.23 9.42
CA GLU A 114 -7.89 -16.64 9.71
C GLU A 114 -7.67 -17.51 8.47
N PRO A 115 -7.29 -18.79 8.63
CA PRO A 115 -7.27 -19.73 7.51
C PRO A 115 -8.62 -19.80 6.80
N LYS A 116 -8.61 -19.85 5.47
CA LYS A 116 -9.78 -19.84 4.59
C LYS A 116 -10.63 -18.57 4.65
N THR A 117 -10.10 -17.47 5.19
CA THR A 117 -10.77 -16.17 5.14
C THR A 117 -9.98 -15.15 4.33
N GLU A 118 -10.67 -14.06 4.00
CA GLU A 118 -10.10 -12.86 3.42
C GLU A 118 -10.49 -11.69 4.33
N ASP A 119 -9.49 -10.92 4.75
CA ASP A 119 -9.69 -9.70 5.52
C ASP A 119 -9.11 -8.52 4.71
N THR A 120 -9.72 -7.35 4.84
CA THR A 120 -9.30 -6.14 4.12
C THR A 120 -8.81 -5.09 5.11
N ILE A 121 -7.64 -4.52 4.84
CA ILE A 121 -7.08 -3.38 5.56
C ILE A 121 -7.18 -2.16 4.65
N THR A 122 -7.63 -1.03 5.19
CA THR A 122 -7.71 0.23 4.45
C THR A 122 -6.96 1.34 5.16
N LEU A 123 -6.30 2.18 4.37
CA LEU A 123 -5.63 3.39 4.82
C LEU A 123 -6.02 4.51 3.86
N ARG A 124 -6.65 5.55 4.39
CA ARG A 124 -6.95 6.79 3.66
C ARG A 124 -6.06 7.88 4.20
N TYR A 125 -5.22 8.48 3.36
CA TYR A 125 -4.28 9.52 3.81
C TYR A 125 -4.08 10.61 2.77
N ARG A 126 -3.68 11.79 3.25
CA ARG A 126 -3.33 12.94 2.43
C ARG A 126 -1.84 12.86 2.06
N LEU A 127 -1.53 13.07 0.78
CA LEU A 127 -0.14 13.21 0.31
C LEU A 127 0.48 14.54 0.77
N PRO A 128 1.78 14.60 1.07
CA PRO A 128 2.42 15.82 1.51
C PRO A 128 2.49 16.85 0.39
N ARG A 129 2.68 18.12 0.79
CA ARG A 129 2.72 19.26 -0.12
C ARG A 129 3.73 19.11 -1.25
N THR A 130 4.89 18.50 -0.96
CA THR A 130 5.94 18.25 -1.95
C THR A 130 5.46 17.42 -3.14
N ILE A 131 4.60 16.43 -2.91
CA ILE A 131 4.01 15.61 -3.98
C ILE A 131 2.86 16.35 -4.66
N ALA A 132 2.03 17.06 -3.89
CA ALA A 132 0.97 17.89 -4.45
C ALA A 132 1.50 18.95 -5.43
N ASP A 133 2.63 19.58 -5.10
CA ASP A 133 3.28 20.56 -5.95
C ASP A 133 3.85 19.93 -7.23
N GLN A 134 4.36 18.68 -7.18
CA GLN A 134 4.77 17.93 -8.38
C GLN A 134 3.58 17.66 -9.31
N ILE A 135 2.46 17.18 -8.76
CA ILE A 135 1.24 16.91 -9.55
C ILE A 135 0.75 18.22 -10.21
N THR A 136 0.76 19.32 -9.46
CA THR A 136 0.39 20.66 -9.97
C THR A 136 1.34 21.14 -11.08
N ALA A 137 2.62 20.76 -11.01
CA ALA A 137 3.60 21.02 -12.06
C ALA A 137 3.50 20.06 -13.27
N GLY A 138 2.51 19.16 -13.26
CA GLY A 138 2.21 18.25 -14.36
C GLY A 138 2.99 16.94 -14.33
N GLN A 139 3.59 16.58 -13.18
CA GLN A 139 4.36 15.34 -13.05
C GLN A 139 3.97 14.57 -11.78
N TYR A 140 3.86 13.26 -11.90
CA TYR A 140 3.67 12.38 -10.75
C TYR A 140 4.50 11.12 -10.94
N THR A 141 5.25 10.74 -9.92
CA THR A 141 6.00 9.48 -9.90
C THR A 141 5.66 8.73 -8.62
N LEU A 142 5.23 7.48 -8.76
CA LEU A 142 5.03 6.54 -7.66
C LEU A 142 6.16 5.50 -7.69
N TYR A 143 6.85 5.37 -6.56
CA TYR A 143 7.73 4.25 -6.26
C TYR A 143 7.02 3.28 -5.33
N TRP A 144 6.73 2.07 -5.81
CA TRP A 144 6.21 0.98 -5.00
C TRP A 144 7.33 -0.02 -4.72
N GLU A 145 7.91 0.06 -3.52
CA GLU A 145 9.00 -0.81 -3.11
C GLU A 145 8.46 -2.16 -2.65
N LYS A 146 9.04 -3.22 -3.18
CA LYS A 146 8.64 -4.59 -2.88
C LYS A 146 9.25 -5.04 -1.56
N GLN A 147 8.48 -5.72 -0.73
CA GLN A 147 9.05 -6.45 0.40
C GLN A 147 9.91 -7.63 -0.09
N ALA A 148 11.15 -7.71 0.40
CA ALA A 148 12.00 -8.86 0.14
C ALA A 148 11.36 -10.15 0.70
N GLY A 149 11.37 -11.22 -0.10
CA GLY A 149 10.81 -12.52 0.30
C GLY A 149 9.30 -12.72 0.09
N THR A 150 8.60 -11.78 -0.56
CA THR A 150 7.19 -11.93 -0.94
C THR A 150 7.03 -12.19 -2.44
N ASP A 151 6.40 -13.28 -2.85
CA ASP A 151 6.33 -13.65 -4.29
C ASP A 151 4.89 -13.67 -4.86
N ASN A 152 3.87 -13.51 -4.01
CA ASN A 152 2.45 -13.61 -4.39
C ASN A 152 1.69 -12.33 -4.00
N VAL A 153 2.06 -11.22 -4.65
CA VAL A 153 1.50 -9.89 -4.39
C VAL A 153 1.10 -9.26 -5.72
N THR A 154 -0.20 -9.06 -5.93
CA THR A 154 -0.72 -8.23 -7.01
C THR A 154 -0.73 -6.78 -6.55
N SER A 155 -0.19 -5.88 -7.36
CA SER A 155 -0.27 -4.43 -7.15
C SER A 155 -1.09 -3.78 -8.26
N THR A 156 -2.06 -2.97 -7.88
CA THR A 156 -2.88 -2.16 -8.78
C THR A 156 -2.72 -0.69 -8.40
N VAL A 157 -2.45 0.16 -9.39
CA VAL A 157 -2.40 1.61 -9.25
C VAL A 157 -3.56 2.21 -10.03
N GLU A 158 -4.32 3.06 -9.37
CA GLU A 158 -5.38 3.87 -9.96
C GLU A 158 -5.07 5.34 -9.71
N PHE A 159 -5.11 6.15 -10.75
CA PHE A 159 -4.82 7.58 -10.63
C PHE A 159 -5.85 8.37 -11.43
N ASP A 160 -6.57 9.27 -10.75
CA ASP A 160 -7.50 10.20 -11.38
C ASP A 160 -7.56 11.51 -10.57
N VAL A 161 -6.84 12.51 -11.06
CA VAL A 161 -6.80 13.85 -10.45
C VAL A 161 -7.59 14.89 -11.23
N GLY A 162 -8.34 14.46 -12.25
CA GLY A 162 -9.14 15.31 -13.14
C GLY A 162 -8.36 16.03 -14.25
N ASP A 163 -7.02 15.98 -14.23
CA ASP A 163 -6.18 16.56 -15.28
C ASP A 163 -5.94 15.54 -16.40
N LYS A 164 -5.82 16.02 -17.66
CA LYS A 164 -5.60 15.13 -18.80
C LYS A 164 -4.23 14.48 -18.73
N VAL A 165 -4.19 13.16 -18.89
CA VAL A 165 -2.95 12.41 -18.94
C VAL A 165 -2.33 12.54 -20.34
N LYS A 166 -1.08 12.96 -20.39
CA LYS A 166 -0.27 12.99 -21.61
C LYS A 166 0.41 11.64 -21.84
N GLN A 167 0.98 11.07 -20.78
CA GLN A 167 1.71 9.81 -20.81
C GLN A 167 1.68 9.16 -19.43
N ALA A 168 1.64 7.82 -19.39
CA ALA A 168 1.87 7.03 -18.19
C ALA A 168 2.75 5.84 -18.57
N SER A 169 3.89 5.68 -17.90
CA SER A 169 4.86 4.64 -18.23
C SER A 169 5.44 3.99 -16.99
N THR A 170 5.70 2.69 -17.10
CA THR A 170 6.56 1.95 -16.18
C THR A 170 7.81 1.49 -16.93
N LEU A 171 8.79 0.91 -16.23
CA LEU A 171 10.00 0.41 -16.86
C LEU A 171 9.75 -0.76 -17.82
N ASP A 172 8.76 -1.59 -17.54
CA ASP A 172 8.56 -2.88 -18.22
C ASP A 172 7.25 -2.96 -19.01
N GLU A 173 6.26 -2.12 -18.68
CA GLU A 173 4.91 -2.18 -19.23
C GLU A 173 4.28 -0.78 -19.39
N SER A 174 3.33 -0.65 -20.31
CA SER A 174 2.52 0.56 -20.45
C SER A 174 1.29 0.49 -19.55
N ALA A 175 0.99 1.57 -18.83
CA ALA A 175 -0.26 1.71 -18.11
C ALA A 175 -1.43 1.99 -19.07
N GLU A 176 -2.64 1.57 -18.71
CA GLU A 176 -3.86 1.91 -19.43
C GLU A 176 -4.23 3.36 -19.13
N ILE A 177 -4.49 4.16 -20.17
CA ILE A 177 -4.85 5.57 -20.04
C ILE A 177 -6.24 5.79 -20.64
N ASP A 178 -7.16 6.33 -19.84
CA ASP A 178 -8.48 6.78 -20.27
C ASP A 178 -8.68 8.25 -19.90
N ASN A 179 -8.26 9.14 -20.80
CA ASN A 179 -8.37 10.59 -20.70
C ASN A 179 -7.69 11.19 -19.44
N THR A 180 -8.35 11.18 -18.29
CA THR A 180 -7.81 11.65 -16.99
C THR A 180 -7.35 10.52 -16.08
N LYS A 181 -7.70 9.27 -16.43
CA LYS A 181 -7.49 8.10 -15.60
C LYS A 181 -6.29 7.30 -16.07
N VAL A 182 -5.53 6.80 -15.11
CA VAL A 182 -4.51 5.78 -15.31
C VAL A 182 -4.87 4.55 -14.49
N HIS A 183 -4.84 3.38 -15.12
CA HIS A 183 -4.96 2.10 -14.46
C HIS A 183 -3.75 1.23 -14.82
N PHE A 184 -3.11 0.64 -13.82
CA PHE A 184 -1.99 -0.27 -14.01
C PHE A 184 -2.06 -1.40 -13.00
N THR A 185 -2.00 -2.65 -13.46
CA THR A 185 -1.99 -3.83 -12.61
C THR A 185 -0.84 -4.74 -13.00
N SER A 186 -0.05 -5.19 -12.02
CA SER A 186 1.05 -6.13 -12.23
C SER A 186 1.30 -6.99 -11.00
N GLN A 187 2.06 -8.08 -11.17
CA GLN A 187 2.63 -8.81 -10.04
C GLN A 187 3.86 -8.06 -9.53
N LEU A 188 3.89 -7.74 -8.23
CA LEU A 188 4.98 -7.02 -7.59
C LEU A 188 6.17 -7.95 -7.31
N LEU A 189 6.85 -8.40 -8.38
CA LEU A 189 8.02 -9.29 -8.33
C LEU A 189 9.34 -8.54 -8.11
N ARG A 190 9.34 -7.24 -8.37
CA ARG A 190 10.42 -6.27 -8.13
C ARG A 190 9.81 -4.92 -7.76
N ASP A 191 10.65 -3.98 -7.38
CA ASP A 191 10.23 -2.59 -7.18
C ASP A 191 9.60 -2.04 -8.47
N LEU A 192 8.50 -1.32 -8.31
CA LEU A 192 7.77 -0.70 -9.41
C LEU A 192 7.97 0.82 -9.36
N GLN A 193 8.23 1.40 -10.52
CA GLN A 193 8.19 2.85 -10.73
C GLN A 193 7.17 3.15 -11.82
N LEU A 194 6.15 3.95 -11.49
CA LEU A 194 5.18 4.49 -12.44
C LEU A 194 5.35 6.01 -12.52
N THR A 195 5.53 6.51 -13.74
CA THR A 195 5.61 7.96 -14.01
C THR A 195 4.41 8.37 -14.86
N ILE A 196 3.73 9.45 -14.45
CA ILE A 196 2.58 10.04 -15.12
C ILE A 196 2.92 11.50 -15.46
N GLU A 197 2.80 11.85 -16.73
CA GLU A 197 2.86 13.24 -17.21
C GLU A 197 1.45 13.74 -17.50
N LEU A 198 1.11 14.90 -16.96
CA LEU A 198 -0.16 15.59 -17.18
C LEU A 198 0.00 16.69 -18.23
N LYS A 199 -1.11 17.13 -18.83
CA LYS A 199 -1.13 18.21 -19.85
C LYS A 199 -1.28 19.59 -19.26
#